data_AF-A0A661KKS9-F1
#
_entry.id   AF-A0A661KKS9-F1
#
_cell.length_a   1.000
_cell.length_b   1.000
_cell.length_c   1.000
_cell.angle_alpha   90.00
_cell.angle_beta   90.00
_cell.angle_gamma   90.00
#
_symmetry.space_group_name_H-M   'P 1'
#
loop_
_entity.id
_entity.type
_entity.pdbx_description
1 polymer ?
#
loop_
_entity_poly.entity_id
_entity_poly.type
_entity_poly.pdbx_seq_one_letter_code
_entity_poly.pdbx_strand_id
1 'polypeptide(L)'
;MIWNLVLKDRISPPSGYCLLREGRREILVRAGYEDLLRRQGLLDPAGLWARIPPLPKMIGRGEILLIKGQEEVAVRKYRHGGLLRRLSGDLFLFGKRPFREVEVAEKVKSAGIPTLEILAAILERGWGKWYRGYLITKYLPGAVDLISFLSKQPHGEERREVIKMAGELVRKMHQEGIYHADLHLKNFLVEEEGLKVYLIDFDKSKSSVQLSPSQRVKNLRRLDRSAEKLRGEGLPLTKEDKSIFCRAYLVGNKEIRPYIMAYLKRYRWYKLLYRWGWWIAKVLYPAKGPGENPSPEPPTDPQSPTRSGPPQG
;
A
#
# COMPACT_ATOMS: atom_id res chain seq x y z
N MET A 1 -2.94 -15.21 -41.57
CA MET A 1 -2.39 -15.29 -40.19
C MET A 1 -2.90 -14.18 -39.26
N ILE A 2 -4.20 -13.83 -39.31
CA ILE A 2 -4.76 -12.69 -38.51
C ILE A 2 -5.61 -13.17 -37.31
N TRP A 3 -5.86 -14.48 -37.18
CA TRP A 3 -6.76 -15.04 -36.17
C TRP A 3 -6.13 -15.33 -34.79
N ASN A 4 -4.80 -15.23 -34.63
CA ASN A 4 -4.11 -15.60 -33.38
C ASN A 4 -3.81 -14.43 -32.41
N LEU A 5 -4.15 -13.18 -32.75
CA LEU A 5 -3.89 -12.02 -31.90
C LEU A 5 -5.09 -11.57 -31.04
N VAL A 6 -6.28 -12.15 -31.24
CA VAL A 6 -7.52 -11.77 -30.53
C VAL A 6 -7.79 -12.64 -29.28
N LEU A 7 -7.01 -13.70 -29.06
CA LEU A 7 -7.28 -14.69 -28.00
C LEU A 7 -6.52 -14.46 -26.68
N LYS A 8 -5.66 -13.44 -26.54
CA LYS A 8 -4.77 -13.28 -25.38
C LYS A 8 -5.34 -12.51 -24.17
N ASP A 9 -6.57 -12.01 -24.24
CA ASP A 9 -7.16 -11.13 -23.19
C ASP A 9 -8.50 -11.64 -22.60
N ARG A 10 -8.86 -12.91 -22.82
CA ARG A 10 -9.97 -13.55 -22.10
C ARG A 10 -9.55 -13.79 -20.65
N ILE A 11 -9.95 -12.87 -19.77
CA ILE A 11 -9.95 -13.14 -18.33
C ILE A 11 -11.10 -14.09 -18.08
N SER A 12 -10.77 -15.31 -17.64
CA SER A 12 -11.75 -16.19 -17.02
C SER A 12 -12.04 -15.65 -15.63
N PRO A 13 -13.31 -15.36 -15.30
CA PRO A 13 -13.65 -14.88 -13.97
C PRO A 13 -13.23 -15.92 -12.90
N PRO A 14 -12.68 -15.48 -11.76
CA PRO A 14 -12.43 -16.38 -10.63
C PRO A 14 -13.74 -16.98 -10.12
N SER A 15 -13.64 -18.11 -9.41
CA SER A 15 -14.81 -18.79 -8.83
C SER A 15 -15.65 -17.83 -7.99
N GLY A 16 -16.97 -17.87 -8.17
CA GLY A 16 -17.90 -16.97 -7.48
C GLY A 16 -18.04 -15.58 -8.11
N TYR A 17 -17.45 -15.33 -9.28
CA TYR A 17 -17.63 -14.08 -10.04
C TYR A 17 -18.18 -14.32 -11.44
N CYS A 18 -18.91 -13.33 -11.95
CA CYS A 18 -19.43 -13.27 -13.30
C CYS A 18 -18.85 -12.04 -14.02
N LEU A 19 -18.56 -12.18 -15.31
CA LEU A 19 -18.09 -11.08 -16.14
C LEU A 19 -19.27 -10.51 -16.94
N LEU A 20 -19.64 -9.26 -16.65
CA LEU A 20 -20.63 -8.48 -17.38
C LEU A 20 -19.94 -7.50 -18.34
N ARG A 21 -20.62 -7.17 -19.44
CA ARG A 21 -20.14 -6.18 -20.43
C ARG A 21 -21.25 -5.20 -20.73
N GLU A 22 -21.04 -3.93 -20.39
CA GLU A 22 -22.05 -2.87 -20.53
C GLU A 22 -21.46 -1.63 -21.21
N GLY A 23 -21.73 -1.49 -22.51
CA GLY A 23 -21.16 -0.44 -23.32
C GLY A 23 -19.64 -0.48 -23.32
N ARG A 24 -18.99 0.53 -22.72
CA ARG A 24 -17.53 0.63 -22.59
C ARG A 24 -16.96 -0.03 -21.32
N ARG A 25 -17.81 -0.68 -20.52
CA ARG A 25 -17.43 -1.25 -19.22
C ARG A 25 -17.31 -2.77 -19.28
N GLU A 26 -16.20 -3.29 -18.77
CA GLU A 26 -16.06 -4.69 -18.35
C GLU A 26 -16.19 -4.72 -16.83
N ILE A 27 -17.10 -5.54 -16.31
CA ILE A 27 -17.43 -5.58 -14.88
C ILE A 27 -17.29 -7.01 -14.40
N LEU A 28 -16.38 -7.25 -13.48
CA LEU A 28 -16.29 -8.51 -12.77
C LEU A 28 -17.07 -8.36 -11.46
N VAL A 29 -18.22 -9.01 -11.33
CA VAL A 29 -19.11 -8.90 -10.17
C VAL A 29 -19.22 -10.22 -9.45
N ARG A 30 -19.27 -10.18 -8.12
CA ARG A 30 -19.47 -11.36 -7.29
C ARG A 30 -20.90 -11.88 -7.45
N ALA A 31 -21.05 -13.19 -7.62
CA ALA A 31 -22.36 -13.84 -7.74
C ALA A 31 -23.25 -13.49 -6.53
N GLY A 32 -24.51 -13.17 -6.80
CA GLY A 32 -25.49 -12.73 -5.81
C GLY A 32 -25.49 -11.22 -5.49
N TYR A 33 -24.49 -10.46 -5.94
CA TYR A 33 -24.41 -9.01 -5.69
C TYR A 33 -24.76 -8.13 -6.88
N GLU A 34 -25.02 -8.71 -8.06
CA GLU A 34 -25.32 -7.93 -9.28
C GLU A 34 -26.53 -7.01 -9.10
N ASP A 35 -27.68 -7.56 -8.73
CA ASP A 35 -28.93 -6.80 -8.60
C ASP A 35 -28.80 -5.70 -7.54
N LEU A 36 -28.14 -6.01 -6.41
CA LEU A 36 -27.90 -5.06 -5.34
C LEU A 36 -27.06 -3.87 -5.84
N LEU A 37 -25.90 -4.15 -6.43
CA LEU A 37 -24.99 -3.11 -6.93
C LEU A 37 -25.62 -2.31 -8.07
N ARG A 38 -26.44 -2.95 -8.91
CA ARG A 38 -27.16 -2.30 -10.01
C ARG A 38 -28.22 -1.34 -9.48
N ARG A 39 -29.06 -1.77 -8.52
CA ARG A 39 -30.09 -0.92 -7.90
C ARG A 39 -29.51 0.29 -7.18
N GLN A 40 -28.33 0.13 -6.58
CA GLN A 40 -27.60 1.22 -5.93
C GLN A 40 -26.83 2.12 -6.92
N GLY A 41 -26.86 1.83 -8.23
CA GLY A 41 -26.14 2.60 -9.25
C GLY A 41 -24.62 2.46 -9.20
N LEU A 42 -24.09 1.44 -8.51
CA LEU A 42 -22.65 1.28 -8.27
C LEU A 42 -21.90 0.63 -9.43
N LEU A 43 -22.62 0.03 -10.39
CA LEU A 43 -22.05 -0.46 -11.64
C LEU A 43 -21.72 0.66 -12.64
N ASP A 44 -21.99 1.92 -12.27
CA ASP A 44 -21.50 3.14 -12.93
C ASP A 44 -20.77 4.10 -11.97
N PRO A 45 -19.55 3.75 -11.50
CA PRO A 45 -18.79 4.60 -10.59
C PRO A 45 -18.44 5.96 -11.20
N ALA A 46 -18.22 6.06 -12.51
CA ALA A 46 -17.88 7.34 -13.13
C ALA A 46 -19.02 8.35 -12.99
N GLY A 47 -20.25 7.92 -13.28
CA GLY A 47 -21.46 8.72 -13.04
C GLY A 47 -21.66 9.05 -11.56
N LEU A 48 -21.38 8.09 -10.67
CA LEU A 48 -21.48 8.26 -9.22
C LEU A 48 -20.56 9.38 -8.70
N TRP A 49 -19.28 9.37 -9.08
CA TRP A 49 -18.31 10.41 -8.71
C TRP A 49 -18.58 11.77 -9.37
N ALA A 50 -19.24 11.81 -10.53
CA ALA A 50 -19.65 13.07 -11.15
C ALA A 50 -20.81 13.74 -10.41
N ARG A 51 -21.67 12.95 -9.73
CA ARG A 51 -22.86 13.42 -9.03
C ARG A 51 -22.61 13.75 -7.55
N ILE A 52 -21.63 13.09 -6.93
CA ILE A 52 -21.33 13.24 -5.50
C ILE A 52 -20.13 14.18 -5.35
N PRO A 53 -20.26 15.35 -4.69
CA PRO A 53 -19.10 16.17 -4.36
C PRO A 53 -18.13 15.37 -3.48
N PRO A 54 -16.81 15.55 -3.59
CA PRO A 54 -15.83 14.72 -2.89
C PRO A 54 -16.12 14.72 -1.38
N LEU A 55 -16.55 13.58 -0.84
CA LEU A 55 -16.91 13.47 0.57
C LEU A 55 -15.67 13.63 1.47
N PRO A 56 -15.79 14.34 2.60
CA PRO A 56 -14.73 14.45 3.59
C PRO A 56 -14.75 13.22 4.50
N LYS A 57 -14.31 12.06 4.02
CA LYS A 57 -13.86 10.99 4.92
C LYS A 57 -12.79 10.15 4.25
N MET A 58 -11.59 10.72 4.24
CA MET A 58 -10.36 10.07 3.82
C MET A 58 -9.92 9.06 4.89
N ILE A 59 -10.07 7.77 4.62
CA ILE A 59 -9.19 6.74 5.20
C ILE A 59 -8.14 6.42 4.13
N GLY A 60 -6.99 7.09 4.22
CA GLY A 60 -5.84 6.87 3.32
C GLY A 60 -5.76 7.76 2.07
N ARG A 61 -4.80 7.45 1.18
CA ARG A 61 -4.37 8.29 0.04
C ARG A 61 -5.26 8.20 -1.21
N GLY A 62 -6.45 7.59 -1.12
CA GLY A 62 -7.37 7.39 -2.24
C GLY A 62 -8.76 7.96 -1.94
N GLU A 63 -9.48 8.37 -2.99
CA GLU A 63 -10.90 8.70 -2.88
C GLU A 63 -11.68 7.39 -2.67
N ILE A 64 -12.14 7.17 -1.44
CA ILE A 64 -13.04 6.08 -1.09
C ILE A 64 -14.41 6.70 -0.86
N LEU A 65 -15.40 6.17 -1.56
CA LEU A 65 -16.79 6.54 -1.39
C LEU A 65 -17.49 5.44 -0.60
N LEU A 66 -17.97 5.78 0.60
CA LEU A 66 -18.79 4.89 1.41
C LEU A 66 -20.27 5.07 1.03
N ILE A 67 -20.91 3.98 0.61
CA ILE A 67 -22.32 3.94 0.31
C ILE A 67 -23.01 3.11 1.39
N LYS A 68 -23.93 3.76 2.11
CA LYS A 68 -24.73 3.12 3.15
C LYS A 68 -25.98 2.49 2.53
N GLY A 69 -26.37 1.33 3.03
CA GLY A 69 -27.54 0.58 2.57
C GLY A 69 -27.76 -0.66 3.43
N GLN A 70 -28.52 -1.63 2.93
CA GLN A 70 -28.65 -2.96 3.57
C GLN A 70 -27.29 -3.65 3.74
N GLU A 71 -26.41 -3.45 2.76
CA GLU A 71 -25.00 -3.81 2.82
C GLU A 71 -24.20 -2.53 2.58
N GLU A 72 -23.34 -2.16 3.54
CA GLU A 72 -22.45 -1.01 3.38
C GLU A 72 -21.27 -1.40 2.50
N VAL A 73 -20.95 -0.54 1.52
CA VAL A 73 -19.91 -0.81 0.54
C VAL A 73 -18.97 0.38 0.37
N ALA A 74 -17.68 0.07 0.19
CA ALA A 74 -16.64 1.04 -0.08
C ALA A 74 -16.24 0.95 -1.54
N VAL A 75 -16.36 2.06 -2.27
CA VAL A 75 -15.94 2.15 -3.67
C VAL A 75 -14.63 2.94 -3.74
N ARG A 76 -13.61 2.33 -4.33
CA ARG A 76 -12.28 2.91 -4.52
C ARG A 76 -12.00 3.11 -6.00
N LYS A 77 -11.60 4.33 -6.37
CA LYS A 77 -11.07 4.62 -7.71
C LYS A 77 -9.57 4.34 -7.77
N TYR A 78 -9.12 3.58 -8.77
CA TYR A 78 -7.68 3.38 -8.97
C TYR A 78 -7.02 4.67 -9.47
N ARG A 79 -5.82 4.97 -8.96
CA ARG A 79 -5.00 6.11 -9.38
C ARG A 79 -3.57 5.72 -9.73
N HIS A 80 -2.93 6.50 -10.60
CA HIS A 80 -1.49 6.38 -10.86
C HIS A 80 -0.69 6.79 -9.63
N GLY A 81 0.35 6.02 -9.31
CA GLY A 81 1.35 6.42 -8.32
C GLY A 81 2.49 7.20 -8.97
N GLY A 82 3.10 8.13 -8.25
CA GLY A 82 4.32 8.84 -8.68
C GLY A 82 4.10 10.00 -9.65
N LEU A 83 5.18 10.49 -10.26
CA LEU A 83 5.21 11.68 -11.12
C LEU A 83 4.24 11.61 -12.32
N LEU A 84 3.89 10.39 -12.76
CA LEU A 84 2.88 10.12 -13.79
C LEU A 84 1.48 10.62 -13.42
N ARG A 85 1.18 10.83 -12.13
CA ARG A 85 -0.07 11.46 -11.66
C ARG A 85 -0.29 12.85 -12.28
N ARG A 86 0.78 13.62 -12.51
CA ARG A 86 0.70 14.97 -13.12
C ARG A 86 0.51 14.96 -14.63
N LEU A 87 0.77 13.82 -15.29
CA LEU A 87 0.74 13.72 -16.76
C LEU A 87 -0.43 12.89 -17.30
N SER A 88 -0.89 11.85 -16.58
CA SER A 88 -1.93 10.92 -17.07
C SER A 88 -3.20 10.83 -16.20
N GLY A 89 -3.27 11.56 -15.08
CA GLY A 89 -4.43 11.55 -14.18
C GLY A 89 -4.85 10.15 -13.72
N ASP A 90 -6.12 9.79 -13.96
CA ASP A 90 -6.73 8.51 -13.56
C ASP A 90 -6.74 7.44 -14.68
N LEU A 91 -6.10 7.70 -15.83
CA LEU A 91 -6.16 6.81 -17.00
C LEU A 91 -4.99 5.83 -17.03
N PHE A 92 -5.26 4.53 -16.94
CA PHE A 92 -4.23 3.49 -16.98
C PHE A 92 -3.97 3.01 -18.40
N LEU A 93 -2.69 2.87 -18.74
CA LEU A 93 -2.20 2.31 -20.00
C LEU A 93 -2.06 0.79 -19.85
N PHE A 94 -2.89 0.03 -20.57
CA PHE A 94 -2.82 -1.43 -20.70
C PHE A 94 -3.05 -2.24 -19.38
N GLY A 95 -3.55 -3.47 -19.55
CA GLY A 95 -3.76 -4.43 -18.47
C GLY A 95 -5.14 -4.37 -17.82
N LYS A 96 -5.37 -5.28 -16.87
CA LYS A 96 -6.62 -5.49 -16.14
C LYS A 96 -6.35 -5.51 -14.63
N ARG A 97 -5.74 -4.42 -14.12
CA ARG A 97 -5.24 -4.32 -12.74
C ARG A 97 -6.32 -4.59 -11.67
N PRO A 98 -7.55 -4.06 -11.79
CA PRO A 98 -8.63 -4.37 -10.86
C PRO A 98 -8.99 -5.86 -10.84
N PHE A 99 -9.02 -6.52 -12.00
CA PHE A 99 -9.41 -7.93 -12.07
C PHE A 99 -8.33 -8.84 -11.48
N ARG A 100 -7.04 -8.51 -11.70
CA ARG A 100 -5.93 -9.21 -11.04
C ARG A 100 -5.98 -9.07 -9.51
N GLU A 101 -6.42 -7.92 -9.01
CA GLU A 101 -6.60 -7.75 -7.56
C GLU A 101 -7.72 -8.65 -7.02
N VAL A 102 -8.81 -8.85 -7.77
CA VAL A 102 -9.85 -9.85 -7.43
C VAL A 102 -9.25 -11.25 -7.34
N GLU A 103 -8.50 -11.68 -8.35
CA GLU A 103 -7.87 -13.01 -8.36
C GLU A 103 -6.96 -13.24 -7.13
N VAL A 104 -6.13 -12.25 -6.80
CA VAL A 104 -5.23 -12.35 -5.64
C VAL A 104 -6.02 -12.31 -4.33
N ALA A 105 -7.01 -11.43 -4.20
CA ALA A 105 -7.83 -11.32 -2.99
C ALA A 105 -8.65 -12.60 -2.74
N GLU A 106 -9.19 -13.23 -3.78
CA GLU A 106 -9.87 -14.52 -3.63
C GLU A 106 -8.91 -15.64 -3.23
N LYS A 107 -7.68 -15.64 -3.74
CA LYS A 107 -6.65 -16.58 -3.28
C LYS A 107 -6.27 -16.36 -1.81
N VAL A 108 -6.14 -15.09 -1.39
CA VAL A 108 -5.90 -14.71 0.02
C VAL A 108 -7.05 -15.22 0.90
N LYS A 109 -8.29 -15.00 0.45
CA LYS A 109 -9.50 -15.43 1.15
C LYS A 109 -9.60 -16.94 1.24
N SER A 110 -9.35 -17.68 0.15
CA SER A 110 -9.38 -19.14 0.13
C SER A 110 -8.29 -19.76 1.00
N ALA A 111 -7.17 -19.05 1.18
CA ALA A 111 -6.14 -19.44 2.13
C ALA A 111 -6.53 -19.15 3.59
N GLY A 112 -7.73 -18.62 3.85
CA GLY A 112 -8.22 -18.27 5.18
C GLY A 112 -7.45 -17.11 5.82
N ILE A 113 -6.93 -16.18 5.01
CA ILE A 113 -6.35 -14.93 5.50
C ILE A 113 -7.48 -13.88 5.45
N PRO A 114 -7.93 -13.36 6.60
CA PRO A 114 -8.88 -12.26 6.66
C PRO A 114 -8.48 -11.08 5.76
N THR A 115 -9.34 -10.78 4.80
CA THR A 115 -9.23 -9.66 3.86
C THR A 115 -10.63 -9.10 3.58
N LEU A 116 -10.71 -7.90 3.01
CA LEU A 116 -11.97 -7.36 2.50
C LEU A 116 -12.52 -8.22 1.37
N GLU A 117 -13.84 -8.41 1.40
CA GLU A 117 -14.56 -9.07 0.33
C GLU A 117 -14.73 -8.09 -0.83
N ILE A 118 -14.24 -8.45 -2.01
CA ILE A 118 -14.49 -7.66 -3.21
C ILE A 118 -15.86 -8.06 -3.77
N LEU A 119 -16.71 -7.08 -4.01
CA LEU A 119 -18.05 -7.28 -4.56
C LEU A 119 -18.05 -7.05 -6.07
N ALA A 120 -17.25 -6.10 -6.55
CA ALA A 120 -17.06 -5.90 -7.98
C ALA A 120 -15.73 -5.20 -8.30
N ALA A 121 -15.21 -5.46 -9.49
CA ALA A 121 -14.15 -4.70 -10.11
C ALA A 121 -14.62 -4.22 -11.48
N ILE A 122 -14.41 -2.94 -11.78
CA ILE A 122 -14.93 -2.29 -12.98
C ILE A 122 -13.78 -1.71 -13.78
N LEU A 123 -13.76 -2.02 -15.07
CA LEU A 123 -12.87 -1.48 -16.08
C LEU A 123 -13.69 -0.68 -17.08
N GLU A 124 -13.57 0.63 -17.05
CA GLU A 124 -14.23 1.53 -17.98
C GLU A 124 -13.24 1.98 -19.06
N ARG A 125 -13.44 1.54 -20.30
CA ARG A 125 -12.55 1.89 -21.42
C ARG A 125 -12.73 3.34 -21.84
N GLY A 126 -11.62 4.08 -21.87
CA GLY A 126 -11.52 5.42 -22.43
C GLY A 126 -11.17 5.39 -23.91
N TRP A 127 -10.58 6.47 -24.40
CA TRP A 127 -10.08 6.53 -25.78
C TRP A 127 -8.85 5.64 -25.95
N GLY A 128 -8.72 4.96 -27.09
CA GLY A 128 -7.58 4.06 -27.37
C GLY A 128 -7.45 2.92 -26.33
N LYS A 129 -6.27 2.79 -25.72
CA LYS A 129 -5.93 1.72 -24.76
C LYS A 129 -6.03 2.16 -23.29
N TRP A 130 -6.58 3.34 -23.07
CA TRP A 130 -6.73 3.93 -21.74
C TRP A 130 -7.97 3.37 -21.06
N TYR A 131 -7.91 3.15 -19.75
CA TYR A 131 -9.08 2.78 -18.95
C TYR A 131 -9.07 3.44 -17.57
N ARG A 132 -10.26 3.52 -16.96
CA ARG A 132 -10.44 3.84 -15.54
C ARG A 132 -10.81 2.56 -14.80
N GLY A 133 -10.17 2.35 -13.66
CA GLY A 133 -10.41 1.19 -12.82
C GLY A 133 -11.14 1.58 -11.54
N TYR A 134 -12.10 0.76 -11.12
CA TYR A 134 -12.76 0.89 -9.82
C TYR A 134 -12.81 -0.46 -9.11
N LEU A 135 -12.78 -0.43 -7.78
CA LEU A 135 -12.96 -1.61 -6.93
C LEU A 135 -14.07 -1.31 -5.93
N ILE A 136 -15.03 -2.21 -5.79
CA ILE A 136 -16.11 -2.15 -4.82
C ILE A 136 -15.86 -3.28 -3.83
N THR A 137 -15.67 -2.93 -2.56
CA THR A 137 -15.50 -3.90 -1.47
C THR A 137 -16.64 -3.78 -0.47
N LYS A 138 -16.98 -4.89 0.19
CA LYS A 138 -17.83 -4.85 1.38
C LYS A 138 -17.13 -3.98 2.43
N TYR A 139 -17.85 -3.03 3.01
CA TYR A 139 -17.34 -2.22 4.10
C TYR A 139 -17.37 -3.06 5.39
N LEU A 140 -16.41 -2.82 6.28
CA LEU A 140 -16.39 -3.42 7.62
C LEU A 140 -16.77 -2.34 8.62
N PRO A 141 -18.03 -2.30 9.09
CA PRO A 141 -18.46 -1.37 10.12
C PRO A 141 -17.60 -1.51 11.39
N GLY A 142 -17.23 -0.39 12.00
CA GLY A 142 -16.43 -0.39 13.23
C GLY A 142 -14.96 -0.76 13.07
N ALA A 143 -14.52 -1.20 11.89
CA ALA A 143 -13.10 -1.48 11.66
C ALA A 143 -12.31 -0.17 11.49
N VAL A 144 -11.20 -0.05 12.23
CA VAL A 144 -10.25 1.07 12.10
C VAL A 144 -8.93 0.54 11.58
N ASP A 145 -8.12 1.39 10.94
CA ASP A 145 -6.77 0.97 10.58
C ASP A 145 -5.87 0.81 11.83
N LEU A 146 -4.84 -0.03 11.74
CA LEU A 146 -3.96 -0.34 12.88
C LEU A 146 -3.23 0.89 13.44
N ILE A 147 -3.01 1.95 12.64
CA ILE A 147 -2.40 3.20 13.12
C ILE A 147 -3.40 3.90 14.05
N SER A 148 -4.65 4.02 13.62
CA SER A 148 -5.74 4.58 14.42
C SER A 148 -5.97 3.78 15.71
N PHE A 149 -6.01 2.45 15.62
CA PHE A 149 -6.10 1.56 16.78
C PHE A 149 -4.98 1.83 17.80
N LEU A 150 -3.72 1.80 17.36
CA LEU A 150 -2.58 2.00 18.24
C LEU A 150 -2.50 3.42 18.82
N SER A 151 -2.99 4.42 18.09
CA SER A 151 -3.03 5.83 18.54
C SER A 151 -3.98 6.03 19.73
N LYS A 152 -5.02 5.21 19.86
CA LYS A 152 -5.92 5.19 21.03
C LYS A 152 -5.23 4.66 22.29
N GLN A 153 -4.03 4.08 22.17
CA GLN A 153 -3.30 3.43 23.27
C GLN A 153 -4.14 2.39 24.02
N PRO A 154 -4.63 1.35 23.31
CA PRO A 154 -5.47 0.31 23.91
C PRO A 154 -4.73 -0.44 25.02
N HIS A 155 -5.50 -1.06 25.91
CA HIS A 155 -4.98 -1.80 27.06
C HIS A 155 -4.02 -2.93 26.65
N GLY A 156 -3.11 -3.30 27.57
CA GLY A 156 -1.94 -4.13 27.26
C GLY A 156 -2.24 -5.48 26.60
N GLU A 157 -3.31 -6.17 27.01
CA GLU A 157 -3.68 -7.47 26.45
C GLU A 157 -4.26 -7.37 25.04
N GLU A 158 -5.23 -6.47 24.84
CA GLU A 158 -5.88 -6.23 23.56
C GLU A 158 -4.84 -5.80 22.50
N ARG A 159 -3.98 -4.84 22.87
CA ARG A 159 -2.87 -4.39 22.04
C ARG A 159 -1.96 -5.54 21.64
N ARG A 160 -1.58 -6.37 22.60
CA ARG A 160 -0.69 -7.51 22.38
C ARG A 160 -1.30 -8.55 21.45
N GLU A 161 -2.59 -8.83 21.59
CA GLU A 161 -3.29 -9.79 20.74
C GLU A 161 -3.44 -9.28 19.30
N VAL A 162 -3.79 -8.00 19.10
CA VAL A 162 -3.82 -7.38 17.76
C VAL A 162 -2.46 -7.45 17.06
N ILE A 163 -1.37 -7.12 17.76
CA ILE A 163 -0.02 -7.18 17.19
C ILE A 163 0.40 -8.63 16.90
N LYS A 164 0.00 -9.59 17.73
CA LYS A 164 0.23 -11.02 17.51
C LYS A 164 -0.51 -11.50 16.26
N MET A 165 -1.81 -11.22 16.15
CA MET A 165 -2.61 -11.55 14.96
C MET A 165 -2.03 -10.94 13.69
N ALA A 166 -1.59 -9.69 13.72
CA ALA A 166 -0.92 -9.06 12.58
C ALA A 166 0.34 -9.84 12.14
N GLY A 167 1.15 -10.32 13.10
CA GLY A 167 2.32 -11.17 12.82
C GLY A 167 1.95 -12.53 12.23
N GLU A 168 0.88 -13.16 12.75
CA GLU A 168 0.35 -14.43 12.27
C GLU A 168 -0.22 -14.34 10.86
N LEU A 169 -0.93 -13.25 10.52
CA LEU A 169 -1.46 -13.00 9.19
C LEU A 169 -0.35 -12.87 8.16
N VAL A 170 0.69 -12.08 8.46
CA VAL A 170 1.83 -11.91 7.54
C VAL A 170 2.59 -13.23 7.37
N ARG A 171 2.71 -14.03 8.44
CA ARG A 171 3.27 -15.38 8.37
C ARG A 171 2.47 -16.27 7.43
N LYS A 172 1.15 -16.36 7.65
CA LYS A 172 0.24 -17.19 6.86
C LYS A 172 0.30 -16.80 5.39
N MET A 173 0.19 -15.51 5.11
CA MET A 173 0.34 -14.94 3.75
C MET A 173 1.65 -15.38 3.08
N HIS A 174 2.78 -15.31 3.78
CA HIS A 174 4.07 -15.75 3.23
C HIS A 174 4.20 -17.26 3.07
N GLN A 175 3.53 -18.06 3.91
CA GLN A 175 3.47 -19.52 3.80
C GLN A 175 2.70 -19.94 2.55
N GLU A 176 1.62 -19.22 2.23
CA GLU A 176 0.77 -19.40 1.03
C GLU A 176 1.40 -18.85 -0.26
N GLY A 177 2.67 -18.44 -0.20
CA GLY A 177 3.39 -17.93 -1.37
C GLY A 177 2.94 -16.54 -1.83
N ILE A 178 2.27 -15.76 -0.98
CA ILE A 178 1.71 -14.45 -1.34
C ILE A 178 2.67 -13.33 -0.92
N TYR A 179 3.18 -12.58 -1.89
CA TYR A 179 3.99 -11.37 -1.68
C TYR A 179 3.11 -10.13 -1.78
N HIS A 180 3.00 -9.38 -0.69
CA HIS A 180 2.17 -8.18 -0.63
C HIS A 180 2.96 -6.94 -1.06
N ALA A 181 2.63 -6.40 -2.23
CA ALA A 181 3.43 -5.36 -2.87
C ALA A 181 3.50 -4.05 -2.07
N ASP A 182 2.42 -3.69 -1.34
CA ASP A 182 2.37 -2.51 -0.47
C ASP A 182 2.22 -2.80 1.04
N LEU A 183 2.82 -3.88 1.56
CA LEU A 183 2.69 -4.24 2.99
C LEU A 183 3.21 -3.13 3.94
N HIS A 184 2.28 -2.38 4.53
CA HIS A 184 2.47 -1.26 5.47
C HIS A 184 1.47 -1.35 6.63
N LEU A 185 1.72 -0.66 7.75
CA LEU A 185 0.80 -0.66 8.90
C LEU A 185 -0.61 -0.15 8.56
N LYS A 186 -0.74 0.83 7.66
CA LYS A 186 -2.04 1.34 7.18
C LYS A 186 -2.91 0.31 6.46
N ASN A 187 -2.33 -0.81 6.03
CA ASN A 187 -3.05 -1.87 5.30
C ASN A 187 -3.50 -3.00 6.23
N PHE A 188 -3.43 -2.77 7.54
CA PHE A 188 -4.07 -3.63 8.54
C PHE A 188 -5.32 -2.89 9.02
N LEU A 189 -6.47 -3.58 8.98
CA LEU A 189 -7.68 -3.13 9.66
C LEU A 189 -7.88 -3.97 10.93
N VAL A 190 -8.41 -3.34 11.96
CA VAL A 190 -8.72 -3.91 13.26
C VAL A 190 -10.21 -3.73 13.50
N GLU A 191 -10.93 -4.83 13.62
CA GLU A 191 -12.30 -4.87 14.13
C GLU A 191 -12.22 -5.04 15.65
N GLU A 192 -12.46 -3.95 16.40
CA GLU A 192 -12.27 -3.89 17.86
C GLU A 192 -13.23 -4.83 18.60
N GLU A 193 -14.53 -4.82 18.27
CA GLU A 193 -15.56 -5.64 18.95
C GLU A 193 -15.33 -7.15 18.81
N GLY A 194 -14.94 -7.60 17.63
CA GLY A 194 -14.66 -9.01 17.34
C GLY A 194 -13.21 -9.42 17.56
N LEU A 195 -12.35 -8.46 17.93
CA LEU A 195 -10.90 -8.56 18.01
C LEU A 195 -10.31 -9.33 16.81
N LYS A 196 -10.58 -8.84 15.59
CA LYS A 196 -10.03 -9.42 14.36
C LYS A 196 -9.13 -8.44 13.63
N VAL A 197 -8.10 -8.99 12.98
CA VAL A 197 -7.21 -8.22 12.11
C VAL A 197 -7.39 -8.67 10.67
N TYR A 198 -7.46 -7.72 9.75
CA TYR A 198 -7.58 -7.94 8.32
C TYR A 198 -6.38 -7.34 7.60
N LEU A 199 -5.91 -8.02 6.56
CA LEU A 199 -4.99 -7.44 5.57
C LEU A 199 -5.78 -6.95 4.37
N ILE A 200 -5.48 -5.74 3.90
CA ILE A 200 -6.18 -5.11 2.78
C ILE A 200 -5.22 -4.62 1.70
N ASP A 201 -5.77 -4.25 0.54
CA ASP A 201 -5.03 -3.63 -0.57
C ASP A 201 -3.96 -4.56 -1.17
N PHE A 202 -4.40 -5.65 -1.78
CA PHE A 202 -3.55 -6.60 -2.48
C PHE A 202 -3.17 -6.14 -3.89
N ASP A 203 -3.37 -4.87 -4.21
CA ASP A 203 -3.00 -4.28 -5.49
C ASP A 203 -1.50 -4.52 -5.80
N LYS A 204 -1.21 -4.99 -7.02
CA LYS A 204 0.13 -5.41 -7.51
C LYS A 204 0.79 -6.54 -6.72
N SER A 205 0.11 -7.13 -5.74
CA SER A 205 0.62 -8.29 -5.02
C SER A 205 0.74 -9.48 -5.96
N LYS A 206 1.66 -10.39 -5.63
CA LYS A 206 1.98 -11.54 -6.47
C LYS A 206 1.80 -12.80 -5.65
N SER A 207 1.34 -13.85 -6.31
CA SER A 207 1.33 -15.18 -5.73
C SER A 207 2.27 -16.09 -6.50
N SER A 208 3.04 -16.89 -5.79
CA SER A 208 3.86 -17.99 -6.29
C SER A 208 3.58 -19.25 -5.48
N VAL A 209 4.14 -20.39 -5.89
CA VAL A 209 4.05 -21.64 -5.12
C VAL A 209 4.69 -21.46 -3.74
N GLN A 210 5.84 -20.78 -3.69
CA GLN A 210 6.53 -20.46 -2.45
C GLN A 210 7.24 -19.12 -2.59
N LEU A 211 7.36 -18.38 -1.48
CA LEU A 211 8.24 -17.22 -1.39
C LEU A 211 9.61 -17.62 -0.87
N SER A 212 10.66 -17.18 -1.55
CA SER A 212 12.03 -17.29 -1.04
C SER A 212 12.21 -16.50 0.26
N PRO A 213 13.16 -16.90 1.13
CA PRO A 213 13.50 -16.15 2.34
C PRO A 213 13.81 -14.67 2.07
N SER A 214 14.52 -14.38 0.98
CA SER A 214 14.86 -13.02 0.54
C SER A 214 13.63 -12.18 0.20
N GLN A 215 12.63 -12.76 -0.48
CA GLN A 215 11.36 -12.07 -0.76
C GLN A 215 10.59 -11.78 0.52
N ARG A 216 10.47 -12.76 1.43
CA ARG A 216 9.80 -12.59 2.73
C ARG A 216 10.46 -11.48 3.56
N VAL A 217 11.80 -11.49 3.65
CA VAL A 217 12.56 -10.43 4.34
C VAL A 217 12.38 -9.07 3.65
N LYS A 218 12.38 -9.01 2.33
CA LYS A 218 12.09 -7.76 1.60
C LYS A 218 10.70 -7.23 1.94
N ASN A 219 9.70 -8.11 2.07
CA ASN A 219 8.34 -7.71 2.44
C ASN A 219 8.28 -7.19 3.88
N LEU A 220 8.89 -7.90 4.83
CA LEU A 220 8.98 -7.49 6.24
C LEU A 220 9.74 -6.16 6.42
N ARG A 221 10.81 -5.94 5.66
CA ARG A 221 11.53 -4.65 5.64
C ARG A 221 10.66 -3.49 5.19
N ARG A 222 9.71 -3.74 4.29
CA ARG A 222 8.76 -2.71 3.85
C ARG A 222 7.83 -2.32 5.01
N LEU A 223 7.29 -3.32 5.71
CA LEU A 223 6.46 -3.11 6.89
C LEU A 223 7.24 -2.38 7.99
N ASP A 224 8.45 -2.85 8.31
CA ASP A 224 9.28 -2.25 9.35
C ASP A 224 9.62 -0.78 9.07
N ARG A 225 9.95 -0.44 7.81
CA ARG A 225 10.17 0.96 7.42
C ARG A 225 8.93 1.82 7.63
N SER A 226 7.73 1.29 7.34
CA SER A 226 6.48 2.03 7.58
C SER A 226 6.23 2.25 9.08
N ALA A 227 6.50 1.22 9.91
CA ALA A 227 6.38 1.29 11.36
C ALA A 227 7.36 2.27 11.99
N GLU A 228 8.63 2.22 11.57
CA GLU A 228 9.69 3.11 12.06
C GLU A 228 9.42 4.57 11.67
N LYS A 229 8.91 4.80 10.46
CA LYS A 229 8.48 6.12 10.00
C LYS A 229 7.35 6.67 10.88
N LEU A 230 6.27 5.92 11.05
CA LEU A 230 5.11 6.34 11.84
C LEU A 230 5.45 6.55 13.32
N ARG A 231 6.36 5.73 13.88
CA ARG A 231 6.88 5.96 15.23
C ARG A 231 7.64 7.29 15.33
N GLY A 232 8.39 7.67 14.29
CA GLY A 232 9.04 8.98 14.20
C GLY A 232 8.05 10.14 14.07
N GLU A 233 6.86 9.88 13.53
CA GLU A 233 5.73 10.82 13.40
C GLU A 233 4.82 10.84 14.65
N GLY A 234 5.19 10.13 15.73
CA GLY A 234 4.48 10.17 17.02
C GLY A 234 3.55 8.99 17.31
N LEU A 235 3.45 8.00 16.43
CA LEU A 235 2.68 6.78 16.72
C LEU A 235 3.32 6.04 17.92
N PRO A 236 2.56 5.66 18.96
CA PRO A 236 3.11 5.10 20.21
C PRO A 236 3.52 3.63 20.06
N LEU A 237 4.32 3.29 19.06
CA LEU A 237 4.87 1.95 18.84
C LEU A 237 6.07 1.67 19.75
N THR A 238 6.03 0.54 20.45
CA THR A 238 7.06 0.11 21.38
C THR A 238 7.99 -0.95 20.78
N LYS A 239 9.12 -1.21 21.44
CA LYS A 239 9.99 -2.35 21.09
C LYS A 239 9.30 -3.68 21.41
N GLU A 240 8.40 -3.70 22.38
CA GLU A 240 7.65 -4.90 22.76
C GLU A 240 6.69 -5.32 21.64
N ASP A 241 5.96 -4.37 21.02
CA ASP A 241 5.09 -4.66 19.88
C ASP A 241 5.87 -5.34 18.75
N LYS A 242 7.05 -4.79 18.42
CA LYS A 242 7.93 -5.38 17.40
C LYS A 242 8.39 -6.78 17.79
N SER A 243 8.63 -7.03 19.08
CA SER A 243 9.00 -8.35 19.58
C SER A 243 7.83 -9.34 19.51
N ILE A 244 6.62 -8.92 19.86
CA ILE A 244 5.40 -9.74 19.78
C ILE A 244 5.15 -10.14 18.32
N PHE A 245 5.14 -9.17 17.41
CA PHE A 245 4.98 -9.41 15.97
C PHE A 245 6.05 -10.39 15.46
N CYS A 246 7.33 -10.16 15.76
CA CYS A 246 8.42 -11.02 15.32
C CYS A 246 8.28 -12.45 15.85
N ARG A 247 7.91 -12.63 17.13
CA ARG A 247 7.68 -13.95 17.73
C ARG A 247 6.57 -14.67 16.99
N ALA A 248 5.41 -14.03 16.87
CA ALA A 248 4.23 -14.57 16.18
C ALA A 248 4.56 -14.98 14.72
N TYR A 249 5.31 -14.14 14.01
CA TYR A 249 5.74 -14.43 12.65
C TYR A 249 6.70 -15.62 12.55
N LEU A 250 7.63 -15.75 13.50
CA LEU A 250 8.67 -16.78 13.51
C LEU A 250 8.20 -18.15 13.99
N VAL A 251 7.02 -18.26 14.63
CA VAL A 251 6.49 -19.55 15.09
C VAL A 251 6.40 -20.51 13.90
N GLY A 252 7.07 -21.66 14.02
CA GLY A 252 7.13 -22.71 12.98
C GLY A 252 8.07 -22.42 11.79
N ASN A 253 8.69 -21.24 11.71
CA ASN A 253 9.53 -20.83 10.57
C ASN A 253 11.02 -20.80 10.92
N LYS A 254 11.63 -21.97 11.15
CA LYS A 254 13.06 -22.07 11.51
C LYS A 254 13.99 -21.57 10.39
N GLU A 255 13.64 -21.81 9.13
CA GLU A 255 14.44 -21.45 7.95
C GLU A 255 14.66 -19.95 7.76
N ILE A 256 13.66 -19.12 8.10
CA ILE A 256 13.74 -17.66 7.90
C ILE A 256 14.42 -16.93 9.06
N ARG A 257 14.51 -17.58 10.23
CA ARG A 257 15.11 -17.03 11.44
C ARG A 257 16.51 -16.44 11.22
N PRO A 258 17.48 -17.10 10.55
CA PRO A 258 18.79 -16.50 10.31
C PRO A 258 18.73 -15.23 9.48
N TYR A 259 17.85 -15.17 8.46
CA TYR A 259 17.70 -13.99 7.60
C TYR A 259 17.09 -12.80 8.36
N ILE A 260 16.13 -13.06 9.24
CA ILE A 260 15.53 -12.03 10.11
C ILE A 260 16.55 -11.56 11.14
N MET A 261 17.29 -12.46 11.78
CA MET A 261 18.35 -12.10 12.74
C MET A 261 19.46 -11.27 12.09
N ALA A 262 19.90 -11.65 10.88
CA ALA A 262 20.86 -10.87 10.11
C ALA A 262 20.34 -9.47 9.79
N TYR A 263 19.06 -9.35 9.43
CA TYR A 263 18.41 -8.06 9.21
C TYR A 263 18.37 -7.21 10.49
N LEU A 264 17.90 -7.77 11.61
CA LEU A 264 17.83 -7.06 12.89
C LEU A 264 19.21 -6.62 13.38
N LYS A 265 20.24 -7.46 13.21
CA LYS A 265 21.64 -7.14 13.53
C LYS A 265 22.15 -5.98 12.68
N ARG A 266 21.97 -6.03 11.36
CA ARG A 266 22.36 -4.94 10.44
C ARG A 266 21.62 -3.64 10.73
N TYR A 267 20.36 -3.72 11.13
CA TYR A 267 19.56 -2.56 11.52
C TYR A 267 20.04 -1.92 12.84
N ARG A 268 20.43 -2.73 13.84
CA ARG A 268 21.10 -2.24 15.06
C ARG A 268 22.39 -1.49 14.73
N TRP A 269 23.24 -2.07 13.87
CA TRP A 269 24.49 -1.43 13.42
C TRP A 269 24.23 -0.14 12.64
N TYR A 270 23.24 -0.13 11.75
CA TYR A 270 22.85 1.08 11.02
C TYR A 270 22.35 2.19 11.96
N LYS A 271 21.52 1.87 12.96
CA LYS A 271 21.09 2.86 13.98
C LYS A 271 22.26 3.35 14.84
N LEU A 272 23.19 2.47 15.20
CA LEU A 272 24.41 2.85 15.93
C LEU A 272 25.26 3.81 15.09
N LEU A 273 25.53 3.47 13.83
CA LEU A 273 26.28 4.32 12.90
C LEU A 273 25.58 5.64 12.60
N TYR A 274 24.24 5.67 12.52
CA TYR A 274 23.47 6.91 12.33
C TYR A 274 23.52 7.81 13.57
N ARG A 275 23.45 7.23 14.78
CA ARG A 275 23.66 7.96 16.04
C ARG A 275 25.10 8.46 16.18
N TRP A 276 26.08 7.65 15.77
CA TRP A 276 27.49 8.04 15.73
C TRP A 276 27.76 9.10 14.67
N GLY A 277 27.13 9.04 13.50
CA GLY A 277 27.22 10.07 12.47
C GLY A 277 26.65 11.40 12.93
N TRP A 278 25.54 11.38 13.68
CA TRP A 278 24.99 12.60 14.31
C TRP A 278 25.86 13.11 15.45
N TRP A 279 26.48 12.23 16.24
CA TRP A 279 27.45 12.59 17.27
C TRP A 279 28.74 13.17 16.66
N ILE A 280 29.30 12.55 15.60
CA ILE A 280 30.42 13.07 14.82
C ILE A 280 30.04 14.41 14.20
N ALA A 281 28.85 14.56 13.62
CA ALA A 281 28.39 15.85 13.10
C ALA A 281 28.27 16.90 14.21
N LYS A 282 27.87 16.53 15.43
CA LYS A 282 27.79 17.43 16.58
C LYS A 282 29.15 17.79 17.18
N VAL A 283 30.14 16.89 17.05
CA VAL A 283 31.53 17.09 17.48
C VAL A 283 32.33 17.87 16.44
N LEU A 284 32.12 17.62 15.15
CA LEU A 284 32.80 18.28 14.04
C LEU A 284 32.13 19.62 13.65
N TYR A 285 30.83 19.76 13.90
CA TYR A 285 30.04 20.98 13.67
C TYR A 285 29.22 21.35 14.92
N PRO A 286 29.88 21.76 16.02
CA PRO A 286 29.16 22.33 17.16
C PRO A 286 28.43 23.60 16.70
N ALA A 287 27.13 23.68 16.94
CA ALA A 287 26.31 24.82 16.58
C ALA A 287 26.93 26.11 17.19
N LYS A 288 27.26 27.09 16.34
CA LYS A 288 27.51 28.46 16.81
C LYS A 288 26.23 28.97 17.50
N GLY A 289 26.38 29.56 18.68
CA GLY A 289 25.29 30.05 19.51
C GLY A 289 24.40 31.08 18.81
N PRO A 290 23.18 31.34 19.33
CA PRO A 290 22.21 32.21 18.69
C PRO A 290 22.62 33.67 18.92
N GLY A 291 22.92 34.37 17.83
CA GLY A 291 23.29 35.78 17.85
C GLY A 291 23.67 36.22 16.46
N GLU A 292 22.64 36.41 15.62
CA GLU A 292 22.54 37.26 14.41
C GLU A 292 21.80 36.55 13.27
N ASN A 293 20.63 37.13 12.93
CA ASN A 293 19.76 36.78 11.82
C ASN A 293 20.18 37.59 10.55
N PRO A 294 19.61 37.33 9.35
CA PRO A 294 20.38 36.97 8.15
C PRO A 294 20.52 38.04 7.03
N SER A 295 21.58 37.84 6.21
CA SER A 295 21.76 38.10 4.74
C SER A 295 21.65 39.54 4.19
N PRO A 296 22.15 39.90 2.97
CA PRO A 296 22.64 39.10 1.81
C PRO A 296 24.04 39.55 1.28
N GLU A 297 24.78 38.81 0.44
CA GLU A 297 24.73 38.81 -1.04
C GLU A 297 25.86 37.90 -1.59
N PRO A 298 25.80 37.45 -2.87
CA PRO A 298 26.79 36.55 -3.46
C PRO A 298 27.95 37.33 -4.13
N PRO A 299 29.19 36.81 -4.18
CA PRO A 299 30.18 37.24 -5.16
C PRO A 299 30.26 36.19 -6.29
N THR A 300 29.76 36.46 -7.49
CA THR A 300 30.46 37.08 -8.64
C THR A 300 31.78 36.43 -9.03
N ASP A 301 31.74 35.75 -10.17
CA ASP A 301 32.85 35.25 -10.98
C ASP A 301 33.75 36.40 -11.47
N PRO A 302 35.09 36.25 -11.47
CA PRO A 302 35.94 37.05 -12.35
C PRO A 302 36.70 36.18 -13.35
N GLN A 303 36.34 36.41 -14.61
CA GLN A 303 37.11 36.05 -15.80
C GLN A 303 38.53 36.65 -15.77
N SER A 304 39.37 35.96 -16.53
CA SER A 304 40.79 36.14 -16.84
C SER A 304 41.19 37.56 -17.31
N PRO A 305 42.41 38.04 -17.01
CA PRO A 305 42.98 39.17 -17.72
C PRO A 305 43.75 38.72 -18.96
N THR A 306 43.31 39.24 -20.10
CA THR A 306 44.11 39.40 -21.31
C THR A 306 45.32 40.31 -21.03
N ARG A 307 46.51 39.92 -21.51
CA ARG A 307 47.61 40.84 -21.80
C ARG A 307 48.08 40.65 -23.23
N SER A 308 47.99 41.73 -23.97
CA SER A 308 48.41 41.94 -25.34
C SER A 308 49.81 42.54 -25.43
N GLY A 309 50.54 42.15 -26.48
CA GLY A 309 51.56 42.95 -27.17
C GLY A 309 52.98 42.39 -27.13
N PRO A 310 53.84 42.71 -28.13
CA PRO A 310 53.61 42.92 -29.57
C PRO A 310 54.64 42.10 -30.43
N PRO A 311 54.68 42.24 -31.78
CA PRO A 311 55.20 41.22 -32.72
C PRO A 311 56.64 41.48 -33.20
N GLN A 312 57.43 40.41 -33.40
CA GLN A 312 58.67 40.33 -34.19
C GLN A 312 58.92 38.83 -34.44
N GLY A 313 59.21 38.28 -35.61
CA GLY A 313 59.17 38.66 -37.02
C GLY A 313 59.19 37.36 -37.83
#